data_AF-A0A928F572-F1
#
_entry.id   AF-A0A928F572-F1
#
_cell.length_a   1.000
_cell.length_b   1.000
_cell.length_c   1.000
_cell.angle_alpha   90.00
_cell.angle_beta   90.00
_cell.angle_gamma   90.00
#
_symmetry.space_group_name_H-M   'P 1'
#
loop_
_entity.id
_entity.type
_entity.pdbx_description
1 polymer ?
#
loop_
_entity_poly.entity_id
_entity_poly.type
_entity_poly.pdbx_seq_one_letter_code
_entity_poly.pdbx_strand_id
1 'polypeptide(L)'
;MAKIARVLKCDLNDLLHDIDSGIRESISASLEEMTDYDIPGGSVALRVYERYSYMGGNRVSLTVLAVKQGDTVNVCGISSGGSQGIFFKINTIGENSFLAKLEEVLDRYQQI
;
A
#
# COMPACT_ATOMS: atom_id res chain seq x y z
N MET A 1 0.92 -6.34 11.97
CA MET A 1 0.05 -5.25 11.45
C MET A 1 0.73 -3.93 11.70
N ALA A 2 1.36 -3.41 10.66
CA ALA A 2 1.92 -2.07 10.63
C ALA A 2 1.09 -1.22 9.65
N LYS A 3 1.19 0.11 9.81
CA LYS A 3 0.37 1.08 9.06
C LYS A 3 1.22 2.29 8.70
N ILE A 4 0.99 2.83 7.50
CA ILE A 4 1.40 4.18 7.12
C ILE A 4 0.17 4.99 6.72
N ALA A 5 0.16 6.28 7.08
CA ALA A 5 -0.86 7.22 6.63
C ALA A 5 -0.21 8.59 6.40
N ARG A 6 -0.60 9.25 5.30
CA ARG A 6 -0.09 10.56 4.87
C ARG A 6 -1.19 11.38 4.19
N VAL A 7 -1.00 12.69 4.21
CA VAL A 7 -1.76 13.63 3.38
C VAL A 7 -0.78 14.28 2.42
N LEU A 8 -1.06 14.16 1.13
CA LEU A 8 -0.16 14.57 0.05
C LEU A 8 -0.83 15.62 -0.82
N LYS A 9 -0.04 16.58 -1.31
CA LYS A 9 -0.49 17.48 -2.38
C LYS A 9 -0.07 16.91 -3.74
N CYS A 10 -0.94 16.13 -4.36
CA CYS A 10 -0.65 15.46 -5.63
C CYS A 10 -1.92 15.17 -6.45
N ASP A 11 -1.70 14.74 -7.68
CA ASP A 11 -2.73 14.07 -8.48
C ASP A 11 -2.93 12.63 -7.98
N LEU A 12 -4.17 12.13 -8.03
CA LEU A 12 -4.49 10.78 -7.56
C LEU A 12 -3.97 9.72 -8.53
N ASN A 13 -4.11 9.92 -9.84
CA ASN A 13 -3.74 8.91 -10.84
C ASN A 13 -2.22 8.74 -10.88
N ASP A 14 -1.48 9.85 -10.79
CA ASP A 14 -0.02 9.81 -10.70
C ASP A 14 0.43 9.03 -9.46
N LEU A 15 -0.19 9.29 -8.30
CA LEU A 15 0.10 8.57 -7.07
C LEU A 15 -0.18 7.06 -7.20
N LEU A 16 -1.33 6.69 -7.77
CA LEU A 16 -1.71 5.29 -7.93
C LEU A 16 -0.76 4.56 -8.90
N HIS A 17 -0.40 5.20 -10.01
CA HIS A 17 0.57 4.67 -10.96
C HIS A 17 1.92 4.39 -10.29
N ASP A 18 2.39 5.35 -9.50
CA ASP A 18 3.66 5.26 -8.78
C ASP A 18 3.66 4.20 -7.68
N ILE A 19 2.53 4.02 -7.00
CA ILE A 19 2.32 2.93 -6.02
C ILE A 19 2.30 1.58 -6.74
N ASP A 20 1.55 1.45 -7.84
CA ASP A 20 1.44 0.20 -8.60
C ASP A 20 2.81 -0.24 -9.15
N SER A 21 3.55 0.67 -9.78
CA SER A 21 4.92 0.41 -10.27
C SER A 21 5.86 0.11 -9.11
N GLY A 22 5.89 0.95 -8.07
CA GLY A 22 6.80 0.80 -6.94
C GLY A 22 6.62 -0.51 -6.18
N ILE A 23 5.38 -0.95 -5.96
CA ILE A 23 5.05 -2.20 -5.26
C ILE A 23 5.30 -3.41 -6.16
N ARG A 24 4.84 -3.42 -7.41
CA ARG A 24 4.94 -4.60 -8.28
C ARG A 24 6.38 -4.89 -8.71
N GLU A 25 7.13 -3.86 -9.08
CA GLU A 25 8.50 -4.02 -9.60
C GLU A 25 9.51 -4.36 -8.51
N SER A 26 9.34 -3.81 -7.31
CA SER A 26 10.40 -3.91 -6.28
C SER A 26 10.32 -5.15 -5.42
N ILE A 27 9.13 -5.72 -5.22
CA ILE A 27 8.95 -6.84 -4.30
C ILE A 27 8.28 -8.05 -4.94
N SER A 28 8.07 -8.05 -6.28
CA SER A 28 7.38 -9.13 -7.00
C SER A 28 6.01 -9.44 -6.40
N ALA A 29 5.28 -8.40 -5.98
CA ALA A 29 3.90 -8.51 -5.52
C ALA A 29 2.94 -8.44 -6.72
N SER A 30 1.81 -9.12 -6.61
CA SER A 30 0.69 -9.02 -7.56
C SER A 30 -0.39 -8.08 -7.02
N LEU A 31 -1.01 -7.33 -7.92
CA LEU A 31 -2.27 -6.63 -7.62
C LEU A 31 -3.38 -7.67 -7.69
N GLU A 32 -3.98 -7.98 -6.55
CA GLU A 32 -5.04 -8.99 -6.42
C GLU A 32 -6.42 -8.42 -6.70
N GLU A 33 -6.68 -7.20 -6.23
CA GLU A 33 -7.97 -6.53 -6.40
C GLU A 33 -7.81 -5.01 -6.40
N MET A 34 -8.68 -4.31 -7.12
CA MET A 34 -8.76 -2.86 -7.12
C MET A 34 -10.20 -2.36 -7.24
N THR A 35 -10.47 -1.18 -6.69
CA THR A 35 -11.75 -0.51 -6.88
C THR A 35 -11.56 0.99 -6.86
N ASP A 36 -12.16 1.67 -7.84
CA ASP A 36 -12.17 3.11 -7.95
C ASP A 36 -13.62 3.61 -7.92
N TYR A 37 -13.88 4.64 -7.10
CA TYR A 37 -15.17 5.31 -7.00
C TYR A 37 -14.98 6.81 -7.16
N ASP A 38 -15.79 7.41 -8.01
CA ASP A 38 -16.02 8.86 -7.99
C ASP A 38 -17.14 9.16 -6.99
N ILE A 39 -16.86 10.09 -6.08
CA ILE A 39 -17.80 10.51 -5.04
C ILE A 39 -18.05 12.02 -5.14
N PRO A 40 -19.16 12.54 -4.61
CA PRO A 40 -19.34 13.98 -4.53
C PRO A 40 -18.17 14.65 -3.79
N GLY A 41 -17.43 15.50 -4.49
CA GLY A 41 -16.29 16.24 -3.94
C GLY A 41 -14.94 15.51 -3.97
N GLY A 42 -14.82 14.37 -4.65
CA GLY A 42 -13.55 13.66 -4.74
C GLY A 42 -13.61 12.29 -5.42
N SER A 43 -12.54 11.51 -5.25
CA SER A 43 -12.45 10.14 -5.74
C SER A 43 -11.76 9.27 -4.70
N VAL A 44 -12.11 7.98 -4.68
CA VAL A 44 -11.55 6.98 -3.77
C VAL A 44 -10.98 5.86 -4.61
N ALA A 45 -9.77 5.43 -4.28
CA ALA A 45 -9.12 4.29 -4.89
C ALA A 45 -8.68 3.31 -3.80
N LEU A 46 -9.00 2.03 -4.01
CA LEU A 46 -8.59 0.91 -3.18
C LEU A 46 -7.71 -0.01 -4.04
N ARG A 47 -6.58 -0.43 -3.49
CA ARG A 47 -5.69 -1.43 -4.10
C ARG A 47 -5.35 -2.49 -3.05
N VAL A 48 -5.35 -3.75 -3.46
CA VAL A 48 -4.93 -4.88 -2.63
C VAL A 48 -3.82 -5.61 -3.36
N TYR A 49 -2.65 -5.70 -2.72
CA TYR A 49 -1.50 -6.43 -3.23
C TYR A 49 -1.23 -7.66 -2.38
N GLU A 50 -0.74 -8.74 -2.97
CA GLU A 50 -0.28 -9.93 -2.26
C GLU A 50 1.12 -10.34 -2.75
N ARG A 51 1.91 -10.93 -1.85
CA ARG A 51 3.15 -11.63 -2.19
C ARG A 51 3.28 -12.89 -1.35
N TYR A 52 3.81 -13.94 -1.99
CA TYR A 52 4.29 -15.13 -1.28
C TYR A 52 5.62 -14.85 -0.58
N SER A 53 5.64 -14.97 0.75
CA SER A 53 6.88 -14.93 1.52
C SER A 53 7.59 -16.29 1.43
N TYR A 54 8.58 -16.39 0.55
CA TYR A 54 9.43 -17.58 0.40
C TYR A 54 10.11 -18.02 1.71
N MET A 55 10.36 -17.08 2.63
CA MET A 55 11.04 -17.34 3.91
C MET A 55 10.13 -17.85 5.04
N GLY A 56 8.86 -18.16 4.77
CA GLY A 56 7.96 -18.66 5.81
C GLY A 56 6.70 -19.40 5.34
N GLY A 57 6.53 -19.65 4.03
CA GLY A 57 5.35 -20.32 3.49
C GLY A 57 4.03 -19.54 3.65
N ASN A 58 4.11 -18.26 4.03
CA ASN A 58 2.95 -17.41 4.32
C ASN A 58 2.74 -16.36 3.22
N ARG A 59 1.47 -16.00 3.01
CA ARG A 59 1.07 -14.85 2.18
C ARG A 59 1.05 -13.58 3.04
N VAL A 60 1.59 -12.51 2.50
CA VAL A 60 1.50 -11.16 3.07
C VAL A 60 0.78 -10.29 2.07
N SER A 61 -0.18 -9.51 2.54
CA SER A 61 -0.91 -8.54 1.74
C SER A 61 -0.68 -7.11 2.21
N LEU A 62 -0.86 -6.18 1.29
CA LEU A 62 -0.88 -4.74 1.53
C LEU A 62 -2.18 -4.18 0.94
N THR A 63 -2.99 -3.55 1.78
CA THR A 63 -4.15 -2.78 1.33
C THR A 63 -3.81 -1.31 1.35
N VAL A 64 -4.00 -0.63 0.21
CA VAL A 64 -3.81 0.82 0.07
C VAL A 64 -5.16 1.47 -0.24
N LEU A 65 -5.53 2.43 0.60
CA LEU A 65 -6.65 3.33 0.38
C LEU A 65 -6.11 4.73 0.06
N ALA A 66 -6.54 5.32 -1.06
CA ALA A 66 -6.26 6.69 -1.43
C ALA A 66 -7.57 7.45 -1.63
N VAL A 67 -7.70 8.63 -1.01
CA VAL A 67 -8.90 9.47 -1.05
C VAL A 67 -8.51 10.86 -1.51
N LYS A 68 -8.91 11.22 -2.73
CA LYS A 68 -8.75 12.56 -3.31
C LYS A 68 -9.85 13.47 -2.78
N GLN A 69 -9.47 14.63 -2.25
CA GLN A 69 -10.39 15.69 -1.86
C GLN A 69 -9.78 17.06 -2.20
N GLY A 70 -10.42 17.82 -3.08
CA GLY A 70 -9.86 19.09 -3.55
C GLY A 70 -8.47 18.90 -4.16
N ASP A 71 -7.45 19.55 -3.61
CA ASP A 71 -6.06 19.48 -4.09
C ASP A 71 -5.20 18.44 -3.36
N THR A 72 -5.77 17.67 -2.43
CA THR A 72 -5.00 16.74 -1.59
C THR A 72 -5.45 15.30 -1.79
N VAL A 73 -4.54 14.37 -1.51
CA VAL A 73 -4.81 12.93 -1.46
C VAL A 73 -4.42 12.42 -0.08
N ASN A 74 -5.40 11.87 0.63
CA ASN A 74 -5.18 11.14 1.88
C ASN A 74 -4.90 9.69 1.53
N VAL A 75 -3.74 9.17 1.90
CA VAL A 75 -3.34 7.79 1.59
C VAL A 75 -3.07 7.03 2.88
N CYS A 76 -3.52 5.77 2.91
CA CYS A 76 -3.31 4.85 4.02
C CYS A 76 -2.93 3.48 3.47
N GLY A 77 -1.81 2.94 3.91
CA GLY A 77 -1.38 1.57 3.65
C GLY A 77 -1.38 0.73 4.92
N ILE A 78 -1.95 -0.46 4.89
CA ILE A 78 -1.96 -1.41 6.01
C ILE A 78 -1.46 -2.77 5.50
N SER A 79 -0.41 -3.30 6.13
CA SER A 79 0.08 -4.64 5.83
C SER A 79 -0.55 -5.68 6.78
N SER A 80 -0.96 -6.82 6.22
CA SER A 80 -1.47 -7.97 6.96
C SER A 80 -0.78 -9.27 6.53
N GLY A 81 -0.28 -10.04 7.49
CA GLY A 81 0.22 -11.39 7.27
C GLY A 81 -0.85 -12.45 7.57
N GLY A 82 -0.86 -13.55 6.80
CA GLY A 82 -1.75 -14.69 7.05
C GLY A 82 -1.58 -15.27 8.46
N SER A 83 -2.71 -15.49 9.16
CA SER A 83 -2.71 -16.01 10.53
C SER A 83 -2.42 -17.51 10.57
N GLN A 84 -1.16 -17.89 10.63
CA GLN A 84 -0.73 -19.15 11.24
C GLN A 84 0.18 -18.81 12.42
N GLY A 85 -0.34 -19.09 13.62
CA GLY A 85 0.25 -18.71 14.89
C GLY A 85 1.67 -19.25 15.09
N ILE A 86 2.42 -18.56 15.96
CA ILE A 86 3.75 -18.88 16.51
C ILE A 86 4.96 -18.20 15.83
N PHE A 87 4.91 -17.72 14.59
CA PHE A 87 6.07 -17.03 13.95
C PHE A 87 6.03 -15.49 13.96
N PHE A 88 5.66 -14.89 15.08
CA PHE A 88 5.64 -13.42 15.26
C PHE A 88 6.99 -12.72 15.00
N LYS A 89 8.12 -13.44 15.05
CA LYS A 89 9.48 -12.87 14.89
C LYS A 89 10.03 -12.85 13.46
N ILE A 90 9.48 -13.63 12.52
CA ILE A 90 10.00 -13.70 11.14
C ILE A 90 9.15 -12.87 10.18
N ASN A 91 7.85 -12.74 10.44
CA ASN A 91 6.94 -11.93 9.61
C ASN A 91 7.27 -10.42 9.62
N THR A 92 7.98 -9.92 10.64
CA THR A 92 8.41 -8.51 10.72
C THR A 92 9.34 -8.11 9.58
N ILE A 93 10.19 -9.03 9.10
CA ILE A 93 11.15 -8.72 8.01
C ILE A 93 10.40 -8.56 6.67
N GLY A 94 9.36 -9.37 6.44
CA GLY A 94 8.54 -9.32 5.23
C GLY A 94 7.50 -8.20 5.22
N GLU A 95 6.81 -7.95 6.34
CA GLU A 95 5.83 -6.85 6.46
C GLU A 95 6.50 -5.48 6.34
N ASN A 96 7.68 -5.30 6.95
CA ASN A 96 8.45 -4.06 6.81
C ASN A 96 8.84 -3.78 5.36
N SER A 97 9.00 -4.80 4.50
CA SER A 97 9.35 -4.58 3.08
C SER A 97 8.21 -3.95 2.26
N PHE A 98 6.95 -4.29 2.54
CA PHE A 98 5.80 -3.70 1.83
C PHE A 98 5.59 -2.25 2.23
N LEU A 99 5.56 -1.98 3.54
CA LEU A 99 5.31 -0.63 4.03
C LEU A 99 6.50 0.29 3.80
N ALA A 100 7.75 -0.21 3.90
CA ALA A 100 8.90 0.59 3.53
C ALA A 100 8.86 0.96 2.04
N LYS A 101 8.44 0.05 1.16
CA LYS A 101 8.33 0.37 -0.26
C LYS A 101 7.22 1.37 -0.55
N LEU A 102 6.08 1.25 0.12
CA LEU A 102 5.04 2.27 0.06
C LEU A 102 5.59 3.60 0.58
N GLU A 103 6.28 3.62 1.72
CA GLU A 103 6.90 4.82 2.29
C GLU A 103 7.88 5.48 1.31
N GLU A 104 8.77 4.72 0.68
CA GLU A 104 9.67 5.21 -0.37
C GLU A 104 8.93 5.87 -1.55
N VAL A 105 7.76 5.34 -1.93
CA VAL A 105 6.92 5.96 -2.97
C VAL A 105 6.31 7.26 -2.44
N LEU A 106 5.74 7.25 -1.23
CA LEU A 106 5.07 8.40 -0.64
C LEU A 106 6.06 9.56 -0.35
N ASP A 107 7.32 9.25 -0.04
CA ASP A 107 8.37 10.24 0.23
C ASP A 107 8.76 11.07 -1.00
N ARG A 108 8.35 10.65 -2.21
CA ARG A 108 8.50 11.46 -3.43
C ARG A 108 7.55 12.66 -3.50
N TYR A 109 6.52 12.67 -2.67
CA TYR A 109 5.46 13.67 -2.69
C TYR A 109 5.57 14.66 -1.53
N GLN A 110 5.18 15.90 -1.79
CA GLN A 110 5.12 16.93 -0.75
C GLN A 110 4.02 16.59 0.27
N GLN A 111 4.42 16.38 1.52
CA GLN A 111 3.52 16.24 2.66
C GLN A 111 3.01 17.62 3.11
N ILE A 112 1.75 17.66 3.57
CA ILE A 112 1.12 18.87 4.15
C ILE A 112 1.07 18.72 5.68
#